data_AF-A0A950X874-F1
#
_entry.id   AF-A0A950X874-F1
#
_cell.length_a   1.000
_cell.length_b   1.000
_cell.length_c   1.000
_cell.angle_alpha   90.00
_cell.angle_beta   90.00
_cell.angle_gamma   90.00
#
_symmetry.space_group_name_H-M   'P 1'
#
loop_
_entity.id
_entity.type
_entity.pdbx_description
1 polymer ?
#
loop_
_entity_poly.entity_id
_entity_poly.type
_entity_poly.pdbx_seq_one_letter_code
_entity_poly.pdbx_strand_id
1 'polypeptide(L)'
;MQLWFARNGCIPIRDQLATQFMLAIASGELIPGKRLPSTRALAKRLRLTVNTVSAAYHQLEMLGWVESIRGSGVYVRARQSESEPQADILDRLIVPFVRSARSGGFSAEALRDRVNYWLAMRPRRFVFVHPEPELRAIIVHELRSTMSWTIEDCGTHRPSVA
;
A
#
# COMPACT_ATOMS: atom_id res chain seq x y z
N MET A 1 0.73 -15.89 -2.94
CA MET A 1 -0.27 -14.84 -3.13
C MET A 1 -1.57 -15.43 -3.66
N GLN A 2 -2.61 -15.37 -2.82
CA GLN A 2 -4.01 -15.57 -3.22
C GLN A 2 -4.55 -14.23 -3.73
N LEU A 3 -5.56 -14.25 -4.61
CA LEU A 3 -6.17 -13.03 -5.16
C LEU A 3 -7.68 -13.11 -5.05
N TRP A 4 -8.30 -12.06 -4.53
CA TRP A 4 -9.72 -11.94 -4.22
C TRP A 4 -10.38 -10.90 -5.13
N PHE A 5 -11.63 -11.14 -5.55
CA PHE A 5 -12.34 -10.22 -6.46
C PHE A 5 -13.80 -10.04 -6.04
N ALA A 6 -14.22 -8.79 -5.94
CA ALA A 6 -15.63 -8.43 -5.91
C ALA A 6 -16.12 -8.19 -7.34
N ARG A 7 -16.77 -9.20 -7.93
CA ARG A 7 -17.20 -9.16 -9.35
C ARG A 7 -18.43 -8.30 -9.61
N ASN A 8 -19.25 -8.06 -8.58
CA ASN A 8 -20.46 -7.25 -8.66
C ASN A 8 -20.24 -5.83 -8.10
N GLY A 9 -18.97 -5.41 -8.06
CA GLY A 9 -18.53 -4.18 -7.45
C GLY A 9 -18.55 -2.97 -8.35
N CYS A 10 -18.58 -1.79 -7.74
CA CYS A 10 -18.40 -0.51 -8.43
C CYS A 10 -16.97 -0.32 -8.97
N ILE A 11 -15.99 -1.06 -8.42
CA ILE A 11 -14.59 -0.98 -8.85
C ILE A 11 -14.30 -2.01 -9.94
N PRO A 12 -13.76 -1.59 -11.11
CA PRO A 12 -13.33 -2.51 -12.15
C PRO A 12 -12.32 -3.55 -11.66
N ILE A 13 -12.46 -4.80 -12.15
CA ILE A 13 -11.59 -5.92 -11.76
C ILE A 13 -10.10 -5.66 -12.04
N ARG A 14 -9.77 -4.88 -13.08
CA ARG A 14 -8.37 -4.52 -13.37
C ARG A 14 -7.75 -3.69 -12.23
N ASP A 15 -8.54 -2.81 -11.62
CA ASP A 15 -8.08 -1.90 -10.57
C ASP A 15 -7.94 -2.68 -9.25
N GLN A 16 -8.88 -3.59 -8.96
CA GLN A 16 -8.76 -4.54 -7.83
C GLN A 16 -7.53 -5.44 -7.96
N LEU A 17 -7.21 -5.88 -9.18
CA LEU A 17 -6.03 -6.69 -9.48
C LEU A 17 -4.74 -5.90 -9.25
N ALA A 18 -4.65 -4.69 -9.80
CA ALA A 18 -3.51 -3.80 -9.62
C ALA A 18 -3.26 -3.52 -8.12
N THR A 19 -4.30 -3.20 -7.35
CA THR A 19 -4.18 -2.93 -5.91
C THR A 19 -3.63 -4.11 -5.13
N GLN A 20 -4.08 -5.32 -5.39
CA GLN A 20 -3.56 -6.50 -4.68
C GLN A 20 -2.09 -6.78 -5.02
N PHE A 21 -1.67 -6.59 -6.27
CA PHE A 21 -0.26 -6.67 -6.63
C PHE A 21 0.58 -5.59 -5.94
N MET A 22 0.09 -4.35 -5.87
CA MET A 22 0.78 -3.28 -5.14
C MET A 22 0.96 -3.64 -3.66
N LEU A 23 -0.07 -4.19 -3.01
CA LEU A 23 0.01 -4.62 -1.61
C LEU A 23 0.99 -5.77 -1.41
N ALA A 24 0.99 -6.76 -2.29
CA ALA A 24 1.92 -7.89 -2.21
C ALA A 24 3.38 -7.47 -2.43
N ILE A 25 3.62 -6.47 -3.30
CA ILE A 25 4.96 -5.89 -3.46
C ILE A 25 5.34 -5.06 -2.23
N ALA A 26 4.43 -4.20 -1.74
CA ALA A 26 4.66 -3.32 -0.59
C ALA A 26 4.90 -4.08 0.72
N SER A 27 4.24 -5.22 0.90
CA SER A 27 4.39 -6.10 2.06
C SER A 27 5.63 -7.02 1.98
N GLY A 28 6.31 -7.07 0.83
CA GLY A 28 7.48 -7.91 0.61
C GLY A 28 7.18 -9.35 0.20
N GLU A 29 5.91 -9.75 0.03
CA GLU A 29 5.55 -11.08 -0.51
C GLU A 29 6.05 -11.26 -1.96
N LEU A 30 6.00 -10.18 -2.74
CA LEU A 30 6.60 -10.07 -4.06
C LEU A 30 7.84 -9.20 -3.99
N ILE A 31 8.99 -9.86 -3.91
CA ILE A 31 10.29 -9.20 -3.85
C ILE A 31 10.67 -8.53 -5.19
N PRO A 32 11.43 -7.42 -5.15
CA PRO A 32 12.11 -6.86 -6.30
C PRO A 32 12.83 -7.88 -7.18
N GLY A 33 12.79 -7.67 -8.50
CA GLY A 33 13.41 -8.56 -9.49
C GLY A 33 12.63 -9.85 -9.75
N LYS A 34 11.59 -10.16 -8.96
CA LYS A 34 10.75 -11.33 -9.19
C LYS A 34 9.93 -11.15 -10.46
N ARG A 35 9.96 -12.16 -11.34
CA ARG A 35 9.13 -12.20 -12.54
C ARG A 35 7.67 -12.46 -12.18
N LEU A 36 6.76 -11.62 -12.66
CA LEU A 36 5.33 -11.85 -12.57
C LEU A 36 4.86 -12.93 -13.57
N PRO A 37 3.76 -13.63 -13.29
CA PRO A 37 3.16 -14.56 -14.25
C PRO A 37 2.83 -13.86 -15.56
N SER A 38 2.92 -14.58 -16.69
CA SER A 38 2.52 -14.00 -17.99
C SER A 38 1.03 -13.62 -17.99
N THR A 39 0.66 -12.62 -18.78
CA THR A 39 -0.74 -12.17 -18.89
C THR A 39 -1.71 -13.32 -19.20
N ARG A 40 -1.32 -14.20 -20.13
CA ARG A 40 -2.10 -15.41 -20.49
C ARG A 40 -2.19 -16.42 -19.35
N ALA A 41 -1.08 -16.70 -18.66
CA ALA A 41 -1.08 -17.64 -17.55
C ALA A 41 -1.93 -17.15 -16.39
N LEU A 42 -1.81 -15.87 -16.03
CA LEU A 42 -2.58 -15.27 -14.95
C LEU A 42 -4.07 -15.18 -15.31
N ALA A 43 -4.39 -14.76 -16.54
CA ALA A 43 -5.76 -14.72 -17.04
C ALA A 43 -6.45 -16.10 -16.92
N LYS A 44 -5.76 -17.16 -17.34
CA LYS A 44 -6.24 -18.55 -17.19
C LYS A 44 -6.45 -18.92 -15.73
N ARG A 45 -5.49 -18.61 -14.85
CA ARG A 45 -5.56 -18.94 -13.42
C ARG A 45 -6.73 -18.25 -12.71
N LEU A 46 -7.00 -16.99 -13.05
CA LEU A 46 -8.01 -16.15 -12.37
C LEU A 46 -9.37 -16.14 -13.09
N ARG A 47 -9.49 -16.85 -14.23
CA ARG A 47 -10.66 -16.81 -15.11
C ARG A 47 -11.03 -15.36 -15.49
N LEU A 48 -10.02 -14.61 -15.92
CA LEU A 48 -10.15 -13.22 -16.40
C LEU A 48 -9.79 -13.15 -17.88
N THR A 49 -10.19 -12.06 -18.55
CA THR A 49 -9.71 -11.81 -19.92
C THR A 49 -8.25 -11.39 -19.91
N VAL A 50 -7.52 -11.72 -20.97
CA VAL A 50 -6.12 -11.29 -21.14
C VAL A 50 -6.01 -9.75 -21.12
N ASN A 51 -7.01 -9.06 -21.69
CA ASN A 51 -7.07 -7.60 -21.70
C ASN A 51 -7.15 -7.02 -20.29
N THR A 52 -7.95 -7.61 -19.40
CA THR A 52 -8.05 -7.18 -17.99
C THR A 52 -6.72 -7.28 -17.27
N VAL A 53 -6.00 -8.40 -17.43
CA VAL A 53 -4.68 -8.59 -16.81
C VAL A 53 -3.65 -7.65 -17.43
N SER A 54 -3.67 -7.49 -18.75
CA SER A 54 -2.76 -6.58 -19.45
C SER A 54 -2.95 -5.14 -19.00
N ALA A 55 -4.20 -4.70 -18.82
CA ALA A 55 -4.51 -3.37 -18.32
C ALA A 55 -4.02 -3.17 -16.88
N ALA A 56 -4.17 -4.16 -16.01
CA ALA A 56 -3.65 -4.09 -14.64
C ALA A 56 -2.12 -4.02 -14.60
N TYR A 57 -1.42 -4.82 -15.42
CA TYR A 57 0.04 -4.75 -15.52
C TYR A 57 0.53 -3.41 -16.07
N HIS A 58 -0.16 -2.87 -17.08
CA HIS A 58 0.13 -1.53 -17.59
C HIS A 58 -0.06 -0.46 -16.53
N GLN A 59 -1.11 -0.55 -15.71
CA GLN A 59 -1.32 0.36 -14.59
C GLN A 59 -0.19 0.26 -13.55
N LEU A 60 0.24 -0.95 -13.21
CA LEU A 60 1.37 -1.16 -12.29
C LEU A 60 2.67 -0.58 -12.84
N GLU A 61 2.91 -0.71 -14.15
CA GLU A 61 4.08 -0.17 -14.83
C GLU A 61 4.06 1.35 -14.83
N MET A 62 2.93 1.97 -15.16
CA MET A 62 2.70 3.42 -15.09
C MET A 62 2.92 3.98 -13.68
N LEU A 63 2.54 3.22 -12.64
CA LEU A 63 2.73 3.59 -11.24
C LEU A 63 4.15 3.24 -10.72
N GLY A 64 5.02 2.66 -11.56
CA GLY A 64 6.41 2.35 -11.23
C GLY A 64 6.62 1.11 -10.37
N TRP A 65 5.60 0.28 -10.11
CA TRP A 65 5.72 -0.93 -9.30
C TRP A 65 6.37 -2.10 -10.04
N VAL A 66 6.27 -2.11 -11.36
CA VAL A 66 6.83 -3.15 -12.23
C VAL A 66 7.51 -2.52 -13.44
N GLU A 67 8.26 -3.34 -14.17
CA GLU A 67 8.81 -3.01 -15.47
C GLU A 67 8.57 -4.14 -16.45
N SER A 68 8.20 -3.80 -17.68
CA SER A 68 8.04 -4.74 -18.79
C SER A 68 9.31 -4.79 -19.63
N ILE A 69 9.99 -5.94 -19.61
CA ILE A 69 11.16 -6.19 -20.45
C ILE A 69 10.70 -6.90 -21.71
N ARG A 70 10.83 -6.25 -22.87
CA ARG A 70 10.40 -6.78 -24.17
C ARG A 70 10.99 -8.17 -24.41
N GLY A 71 10.13 -9.15 -24.72
CA GLY A 71 10.52 -10.54 -24.95
C GLY A 71 10.83 -11.36 -23.70
N SER A 72 11.00 -10.72 -22.54
CA SER A 72 11.36 -11.38 -21.28
C SER A 72 10.20 -11.44 -20.28
N GLY A 73 9.31 -10.45 -20.25
CA GLY A 73 8.13 -10.45 -19.38
C GLY A 73 8.11 -9.27 -18.40
N VAL A 74 7.25 -9.35 -17.39
CA VAL A 74 7.03 -8.28 -16.41
C VAL A 74 7.73 -8.64 -15.10
N TYR A 75 8.50 -7.71 -14.54
CA TYR A 75 9.30 -7.90 -13.33
C TYR A 75 8.92 -6.87 -12.28
N VAL A 76 8.89 -7.28 -11.01
CA VAL A 76 8.70 -6.37 -9.88
C VAL A 76 9.89 -5.42 -9.85
N ARG A 77 9.62 -4.11 -9.93
CA ARG A 77 10.68 -3.12 -9.86
C ARG A 77 11.27 -3.18 -8.45
N ALA A 78 12.60 -3.16 -8.35
CA ALA A 78 13.20 -2.67 -7.12
C ALA A 78 12.66 -1.27 -6.96
N ARG A 79 11.75 -1.06 -6.00
CA ARG A 79 11.42 0.29 -5.57
C ARG A 79 12.78 0.85 -5.21
N GLN A 80 13.30 1.70 -6.09
CA GLN A 80 14.30 2.63 -5.67
C GLN A 80 13.55 3.34 -4.56
N SER A 81 13.83 3.00 -3.31
CA SER A 81 14.30 4.09 -2.49
C SER A 81 15.34 4.73 -3.38
N GLU A 82 14.96 5.79 -4.11
CA GLU A 82 15.94 6.82 -4.40
C GLU A 82 16.74 6.86 -3.13
N SER A 83 17.98 6.41 -3.22
CA SER A 83 18.86 6.42 -2.07
C SER A 83 19.28 7.89 -1.93
N GLU A 84 18.30 8.79 -1.76
CA GLU A 84 18.43 9.82 -0.77
C GLU A 84 18.87 9.06 0.49
N PRO A 85 20.04 9.40 1.05
CA PRO A 85 20.42 8.95 2.38
C PRO A 85 19.17 8.96 3.26
N GLN A 86 18.87 7.90 4.01
CA GLN A 86 17.66 7.88 4.85
C GLN A 86 17.57 9.10 5.79
N ALA A 87 18.72 9.74 6.06
CA ALA A 87 18.82 11.06 6.68
C ALA A 87 18.09 12.17 5.90
N ASP A 88 18.23 12.26 4.57
CA ASP A 88 17.65 13.31 3.73
C ASP A 88 16.11 13.24 3.70
N ILE A 89 15.55 12.03 3.60
CA ILE A 89 14.09 11.82 3.68
C ILE A 89 13.57 12.20 5.07
N LEU A 90 14.30 11.78 6.11
CA LEU A 90 13.93 12.07 7.49
C LEU A 90 13.99 13.57 7.77
N ASP A 91 15.04 14.25 7.32
CA ASP A 91 15.23 15.69 7.46
C ASP A 91 14.15 16.47 6.71
N ARG A 92 13.73 16.00 5.53
CA ARG A 92 12.63 16.62 4.78
C ARG A 92 11.30 16.58 5.55
N LEU A 93 11.11 15.62 6.43
CA LEU A 93 9.94 15.53 7.33
C LEU A 93 10.15 16.33 8.63
N ILE A 94 11.35 16.25 9.23
CA ILE A 94 11.66 16.85 10.52
C ILE A 94 11.83 18.38 10.42
N VAL A 95 12.52 18.88 9.40
CA VAL A 95 12.79 20.33 9.24
C VAL A 95 11.53 21.18 9.25
N PRO A 96 10.48 20.90 8.45
CA PRO A 96 9.24 21.67 8.52
C PRO A 96 8.53 21.53 9.87
N PHE A 97 8.52 20.34 10.48
CA PHE A 97 7.95 20.11 11.81
C PHE A 97 8.63 20.97 12.89
N VAL A 98 9.96 20.94 12.97
CA VAL A 98 10.73 21.72 13.95
C VAL A 98 10.54 23.22 13.73
N ARG A 99 10.48 23.66 12.47
CA ARG A 99 10.24 25.07 12.12
C ARG A 99 8.87 25.54 12.61
N SER A 100 7.81 24.76 12.33
CA SER A 100 6.46 25.06 12.79
C SER A 100 6.36 25.07 14.33
N ALA A 101 7.02 24.13 15.00
CA ALA A 101 7.05 24.09 16.46
C ALA A 101 7.76 25.32 17.06
N ARG A 102 8.90 25.73 16.49
CA ARG A 102 9.61 26.94 16.94
C ARG A 102 8.80 28.21 16.70
N SER A 103 8.13 28.35 15.55
CA SER A 103 7.24 29.49 15.29
C SER A 103 6.03 29.54 16.23
N GLY A 104 5.60 28.38 16.75
CA GLY A 104 4.54 28.28 17.76
C GLY A 104 5.02 28.55 19.20
N GLY A 105 6.30 28.84 19.42
CA GLY A 105 6.85 29.14 20.74
C GLY A 105 7.14 27.91 21.62
N PHE A 106 7.15 26.70 21.06
CA PHE A 106 7.44 25.48 21.82
C PHE A 106 8.95 25.35 22.09
N SER A 107 9.31 24.99 23.32
CA SER A 107 10.70 24.72 23.69
C SER A 107 11.20 23.41 23.06
N ALA A 108 12.51 23.30 22.86
CA ALA A 108 13.11 22.07 22.33
C ALA A 108 12.89 20.87 23.25
N GLU A 109 12.82 21.10 24.57
CA GLU A 109 12.55 20.09 25.59
C GLU A 109 11.11 19.57 25.48
N ALA A 110 10.12 20.47 25.45
CA ALA A 110 8.72 20.10 25.26
C ALA A 110 8.49 19.33 23.94
N LEU A 111 9.21 19.72 22.89
CA LEU A 111 9.14 19.03 21.60
C LEU A 111 9.72 17.61 21.67
N ARG A 112 10.87 17.44 22.32
CA ARG A 112 11.53 16.14 22.51
C ARG A 112 10.65 15.20 23.34
N ASP A 113 10.10 15.68 24.44
CA ASP A 113 9.21 14.90 25.29
C ASP A 113 7.96 14.45 24.53
N ARG A 114 7.38 15.35 23.72
CA ARG A 114 6.19 15.02 22.95
C ARG A 114 6.48 14.01 21.85
N VAL A 115 7.61 14.14 21.14
CA VAL A 115 8.04 13.16 20.13
C VAL A 115 8.31 11.81 20.78
N ASN A 116 9.04 11.77 21.89
CA ASN A 116 9.32 10.54 22.63
C ASN A 116 8.03 9.85 23.11
N TYR A 117 7.07 10.62 23.61
CA TYR A 117 5.75 10.10 23.97
C TYR A 117 5.04 9.41 22.79
N TRP A 118 5.01 10.06 21.62
CA TRP A 118 4.35 9.48 20.43
C TRP A 118 5.12 8.31 19.84
N LEU A 119 6.45 8.31 19.88
CA LEU A 119 7.27 7.17 19.47
C LEU A 119 7.11 5.98 20.42
N ALA A 120 6.93 6.23 21.72
CA ALA A 120 6.63 5.20 22.70
C ALA A 120 5.19 4.66 22.56
N MET A 121 4.25 5.48 22.07
CA MET A 121 2.93 5.02 21.67
C MET A 121 3.03 4.17 20.39
N ARG A 122 3.19 2.85 20.57
CA ARG A 122 2.89 1.90 19.49
C ARG A 122 1.37 1.89 19.28
N PRO A 123 0.84 2.36 18.16
CA PRO A 123 -0.58 2.17 17.87
C PRO A 123 -0.83 0.66 17.82
N ARG A 124 -1.53 0.13 18.83
CA ARG A 124 -1.93 -1.28 18.88
C ARG A 124 -2.98 -1.64 17.81
N ARG A 125 -3.51 -0.61 17.15
CA ARG A 125 -4.69 -0.67 16.28
C ARG A 125 -4.48 0.32 15.13
N PHE A 126 -4.55 -0.18 13.90
CA PHE A 126 -4.61 0.65 12.70
C PHE A 126 -6.01 0.55 12.11
N VAL A 127 -6.57 1.71 11.74
CA VAL A 127 -7.86 1.79 11.07
C VAL A 127 -7.59 2.08 9.59
N PHE A 128 -7.95 1.15 8.72
CA PHE A 128 -7.85 1.36 7.28
C PHE A 128 -9.17 1.97 6.78
N VAL A 129 -9.10 3.24 6.34
CA VAL A 129 -10.26 3.96 5.82
C VAL A 129 -10.16 4.00 4.30
N HIS A 130 -11.13 3.39 3.63
CA HIS A 130 -11.26 3.45 2.18
C HIS A 130 -12.74 3.67 1.82
N PRO A 131 -13.08 4.58 0.89
CA PRO A 131 -14.47 4.93 0.60
C PRO A 131 -15.27 3.73 0.07
N GLU A 132 -14.63 2.88 -0.73
CA GLU A 132 -15.27 1.69 -1.34
C GLU A 132 -15.20 0.46 -0.41
N PRO A 133 -16.35 -0.11 0.01
CA PRO A 133 -16.41 -1.16 1.03
C PRO A 133 -15.80 -2.48 0.58
N GLU A 134 -15.95 -2.84 -0.68
CA GLU A 134 -15.44 -4.11 -1.21
C GLU A 134 -13.92 -4.12 -1.30
N LEU A 135 -13.32 -3.01 -1.73
CA LEU A 135 -11.87 -2.88 -1.76
C LEU A 135 -11.31 -2.75 -0.34
N ARG A 136 -12.01 -2.08 0.56
CA ARG A 136 -11.65 -2.04 1.99
C ARG A 136 -11.56 -3.45 2.58
N ALA A 137 -12.54 -4.31 2.29
CA ALA A 137 -12.53 -5.70 2.75
C ALA A 137 -11.36 -6.51 2.16
N ILE A 138 -11.07 -6.36 0.87
CA ILE A 138 -9.91 -7.03 0.22
C ILE A 138 -8.60 -6.57 0.85
N ILE A 139 -8.42 -5.25 1.03
CA ILE A 139 -7.18 -4.68 1.58
C ILE A 139 -7.00 -5.06 3.05
N VAL A 140 -8.04 -4.98 3.87
CA VAL A 140 -7.98 -5.38 5.28
C VAL A 140 -7.67 -6.87 5.42
N HIS A 141 -8.19 -7.72 4.53
CA HIS A 141 -7.85 -9.15 4.51
C HIS A 141 -6.36 -9.37 4.23
N GLU A 142 -5.82 -8.73 3.18
CA GLU A 142 -4.41 -8.86 2.80
C GLU A 142 -3.44 -8.27 3.83
N LEU A 143 -3.82 -7.15 4.45
CA LEU A 143 -2.99 -6.54 5.49
C LEU A 143 -2.99 -7.39 6.77
N ARG A 144 -4.12 -8.01 7.16
CA ARG A 144 -4.18 -8.93 8.31
C ARG A 144 -3.40 -10.23 8.10
N SER A 145 -3.39 -10.75 6.86
CA SER A 145 -2.67 -12.00 6.54
C SER A 145 -1.15 -11.81 6.51
N THR A 146 -0.68 -10.59 6.24
CA THR A 146 0.73 -10.31 5.99
C THR A 146 1.41 -9.47 7.07
N MET A 147 0.66 -8.69 7.86
CA MET A 147 1.21 -7.83 8.92
C MET A 147 0.85 -8.38 10.32
N SER A 148 1.77 -8.28 11.28
CA SER A 148 1.58 -8.72 12.67
C SER A 148 0.73 -7.77 13.54
N TRP A 149 -0.13 -6.95 12.91
CA TRP A 149 -0.85 -5.85 13.57
C TRP A 149 -2.36 -6.09 13.62
N THR A 150 -3.03 -5.54 14.64
CA THR A 150 -4.50 -5.54 14.72
C THR A 150 -5.06 -4.46 13.79
N ILE A 151 -5.64 -4.88 12.67
CA ILE A 151 -6.21 -3.97 11.66
C ILE A 151 -7.73 -4.04 11.73
N GLU A 152 -8.35 -2.90 11.91
CA GLU A 152 -9.80 -2.76 11.87
C GLU A 152 -10.27 -1.96 10.66
N ASP A 153 -11.42 -2.38 10.17
CA ASP A 153 -12.12 -1.74 9.08
C ASP A 153 -13.10 -0.71 9.69
N CYS A 154 -12.94 0.56 9.33
CA CYS A 154 -14.02 1.54 9.49
C CYS A 154 -14.78 1.66 8.17
N GLY A 155 -15.87 0.91 8.04
CA GLY A 155 -16.93 1.24 7.11
C GLY A 155 -17.78 2.39 7.61
N THR A 156 -18.60 2.97 6.73
CA THR A 156 -19.61 3.99 7.02
C THR A 156 -20.74 3.49 7.94
N HIS A 157 -20.46 2.56 8.85
CA HIS A 157 -21.29 2.37 10.02
C HIS A 157 -20.98 3.47 11.03
N ARG A 158 -21.81 4.52 10.97
CA ARG A 158 -22.12 5.35 12.14
C ARG A 158 -22.37 4.37 13.30
N PRO A 159 -21.61 4.41 14.40
CA PRO A 159 -21.96 3.61 15.57
C PRO A 159 -23.37 4.02 15.97
N SER A 160 -24.31 3.08 15.87
CA SER A 160 -25.62 3.24 16.49
C SER A 160 -25.35 3.34 17.98
N VAL A 161 -25.37 4.57 18.49
CA VAL A 161 -25.42 4.84 19.92
C VAL A 161 -26.71 4.19 20.42
N ALA A 162 -26.54 3.14 21.23
CA ALA A 162 -27.58 2.65 22.13
C ALA A 162 -27.26 3.16 23.53
#